data_AF-A0A7W1KEZ7-F1
#
_entry.id   AF-A0A7W1KEZ7-F1
#
_cell.length_a   1.000
_cell.length_b   1.000
_cell.length_c   1.000
_cell.angle_alpha   90.00
_cell.angle_beta   90.00
_cell.angle_gamma   90.00
#
_symmetry.space_group_name_H-M   'P 1'
#
loop_
_entity.id
_entity.type
_entity.pdbx_description
1 polymer ?
#
loop_
_entity_poly.entity_id
_entity_poly.type
_entity_poly.pdbx_seq_one_letter_code
_entity_poly.pdbx_strand_id
1 'polypeptide(L)'
;MKRSLMLYFLVLSSITALMTAENDIFFSKNASSDFIIRWAFQKECDHVFDPRKSPYVWPTSSRGVSFDPARVNAGDCIFVRNVDLFFKDYHPRIVSPYILITHGENLDAVKDRHLDYLEDQKVIAWFGIHPCAKKHPRFYALPLGILQDPNNYKNREKLNKFLENLRVHSHKDHLLYMNFADDQKPERKKLKALLLHKNYCKRGARQSFLQYLTEMSHCIFTLAPKGLGPDSYRIWESLLVGSIPIIKTSQLDPLFKELPVLVVSHWEEITQEFLEKKQVEIASKKYNLKRLYMSYWRAKIKKIKYRFLARYNL
;
A
#
# COMPACT_ATOMS: atom_id res chain seq x y z
N MET A 1 19.89 -47.37 0.16
CA MET A 1 18.75 -46.74 0.87
C MET A 1 19.13 -45.91 2.09
N LYS A 2 19.92 -46.39 3.06
CA LYS A 2 20.24 -45.64 4.30
C LYS A 2 21.02 -44.33 4.11
N ARG A 3 21.92 -44.24 3.10
CA ARG A 3 22.69 -43.00 2.82
C ARG A 3 21.85 -41.87 2.23
N SER A 4 20.84 -42.16 1.41
CA SER A 4 19.94 -41.12 0.87
C SER A 4 18.99 -40.56 1.92
N LEU A 5 18.49 -41.38 2.85
CA LEU A 5 17.66 -40.89 3.96
C LEU A 5 18.47 -39.96 4.90
N MET A 6 19.72 -40.31 5.17
CA MET A 6 20.60 -39.52 6.05
C MET A 6 20.97 -38.18 5.42
N LEU A 7 21.18 -38.13 4.09
CA LEU A 7 21.39 -36.88 3.35
C LEU A 7 20.13 -36.00 3.35
N TYR A 8 18.95 -36.60 3.22
CA TYR A 8 17.67 -35.90 3.27
C TYR A 8 17.40 -35.29 4.65
N PHE A 9 17.69 -36.05 5.72
CA PHE A 9 17.58 -35.56 7.10
C PHE A 9 18.60 -34.46 7.42
N LEU A 10 19.82 -34.54 6.91
CA LEU A 10 20.84 -33.50 7.09
C LEU A 10 20.49 -32.21 6.34
N VAL A 11 19.87 -32.30 5.17
CA VAL A 11 19.36 -31.14 4.42
C VAL A 11 18.14 -30.53 5.13
N LEU A 12 17.20 -31.34 5.61
CA LEU A 12 16.06 -30.86 6.40
C LEU A 12 16.49 -30.25 7.75
N SER A 13 17.49 -30.83 8.43
CA SER A 13 18.02 -30.32 9.70
C SER A 13 18.82 -29.04 9.52
N SER A 14 19.52 -28.88 8.39
CA SER A 14 20.25 -27.65 8.06
C SER A 14 19.31 -26.55 7.55
N ILE A 15 18.22 -26.89 6.86
CA ILE A 15 17.14 -25.94 6.51
C ILE A 15 16.39 -25.49 7.77
N THR A 16 16.05 -26.40 8.68
CA THR A 16 15.43 -26.03 9.96
C THR A 16 16.40 -25.26 10.87
N ALA A 17 17.70 -25.56 10.86
CA ALA A 17 18.72 -24.79 11.58
C ALA A 17 18.98 -23.39 10.97
N LEU A 18 18.92 -23.24 9.63
CA LEU A 18 18.91 -21.92 9.00
C LEU A 18 17.61 -21.15 9.34
N MET A 19 16.48 -21.84 9.44
CA MET A 19 15.20 -21.24 9.81
C MET A 19 15.12 -20.83 11.29
N THR A 20 15.88 -21.47 12.19
CA THR A 20 15.93 -21.10 13.62
C THR A 20 17.01 -20.08 13.95
N ALA A 21 18.05 -19.93 13.13
CA ALA A 21 19.15 -19.00 13.36
C ALA A 21 18.98 -17.61 12.71
N GLU A 22 18.06 -17.44 11.75
CA GLU A 22 17.72 -16.14 11.17
C GLU A 22 16.18 -15.99 11.00
N ASN A 23 15.46 -15.80 12.12
CA ASN A 23 14.13 -15.17 12.07
C ASN A 23 14.16 -13.70 11.59
N ASP A 24 15.32 -13.22 11.13
CA ASP A 24 15.60 -11.90 10.57
C ASP A 24 14.89 -11.62 9.24
N ILE A 25 14.06 -12.56 8.76
CA ILE A 25 13.14 -12.33 7.63
C ILE A 25 12.17 -11.16 7.92
N PHE A 26 11.92 -10.81 9.18
CA PHE A 26 10.77 -9.98 9.50
C PHE A 26 11.10 -8.63 10.15
N PHE A 27 11.36 -7.63 9.28
CA PHE A 27 11.01 -6.22 9.47
C PHE A 27 11.52 -5.46 10.73
N SER A 28 12.43 -6.04 11.52
CA SER A 28 12.71 -5.61 12.90
C SER A 28 13.37 -4.24 13.06
N LYS A 29 13.96 -3.65 12.02
CA LYS A 29 14.78 -2.42 12.13
C LYS A 29 14.16 -1.14 11.58
N ASN A 30 12.93 -1.18 11.06
CA ASN A 30 12.26 0.01 10.51
C ASN A 30 10.85 0.13 11.09
N ALA A 31 10.71 0.68 12.29
CA ALA A 31 9.44 1.12 12.87
C ALA A 31 9.35 2.65 12.82
N SER A 32 8.16 3.17 12.56
CA SER A 32 7.89 4.60 12.60
C SER A 32 6.40 4.82 12.79
N SER A 33 6.05 5.71 13.70
CA SER A 33 4.67 6.18 13.83
C SER A 33 4.18 6.92 12.58
N ASP A 34 5.08 7.25 11.63
CA ASP A 34 4.78 7.89 10.37
C ASP A 34 4.17 6.95 9.31
N PHE A 35 3.46 5.90 9.70
CA PHE A 35 2.78 5.00 8.77
C PHE A 35 1.67 5.74 8.02
N ILE A 36 1.43 5.29 6.79
CA ILE A 36 0.52 5.96 5.88
C ILE A 36 -0.91 5.61 6.27
N ILE A 37 -1.76 6.62 6.39
CA ILE A 37 -3.20 6.48 6.50
C ILE A 37 -3.87 7.15 5.30
N ARG A 38 -5.12 6.77 5.03
CA ARG A 38 -5.95 7.48 4.05
C ARG A 38 -5.91 8.99 4.34
N TRP A 39 -5.68 9.81 3.30
CA TRP A 39 -5.62 11.27 3.34
C TRP A 39 -4.40 11.92 3.99
N ALA A 40 -3.41 11.15 4.46
CA ALA A 40 -2.20 11.74 5.03
C ALA A 40 -1.52 12.73 4.06
N PHE A 41 -1.55 12.42 2.76
CA PHE A 41 -0.99 13.27 1.70
C PHE A 41 -1.68 14.62 1.54
N GLN A 42 -2.96 14.77 1.91
CA GLN A 42 -3.65 16.05 1.81
C GLN A 42 -3.03 17.11 2.73
N LYS A 43 -2.60 16.71 3.93
CA LYS A 43 -1.96 17.61 4.90
C LYS A 43 -0.56 18.06 4.49
N GLU A 44 0.02 17.39 3.50
CA GLU A 44 1.35 17.72 2.96
C GLU A 44 1.27 18.65 1.75
N CYS A 45 0.06 19.04 1.32
CA CYS A 45 -0.15 19.88 0.15
C CYS A 45 -0.35 21.34 0.54
N ASP A 46 0.18 22.23 -0.30
CA ASP A 46 0.06 23.69 -0.15
C ASP A 46 -1.38 24.15 -0.48
N HIS A 47 -2.03 23.47 -1.43
CA HIS A 47 -3.41 23.76 -1.85
C HIS A 47 -4.27 22.50 -1.85
N VAL A 48 -5.57 22.67 -1.63
CA VAL A 48 -6.56 21.59 -1.61
C VAL A 48 -7.75 21.97 -2.47
N PHE A 49 -8.05 21.15 -3.48
CA PHE A 49 -9.29 21.17 -4.23
C PHE A 49 -10.07 19.89 -3.96
N ASP A 50 -11.18 20.03 -3.24
CA ASP A 50 -12.12 18.95 -2.97
C ASP A 50 -13.55 19.48 -3.00
N PRO A 51 -14.26 19.37 -4.15
CA PRO A 51 -15.59 19.94 -4.33
C PRO A 51 -16.69 19.12 -3.68
N ARG A 52 -16.36 17.98 -3.05
CA ARG A 52 -17.36 17.02 -2.58
C ARG A 52 -17.97 17.49 -1.27
N LYS A 53 -19.30 17.53 -1.27
CA LYS A 53 -20.11 17.82 -0.08
C LYS A 53 -20.57 16.49 0.52
N SER A 54 -19.98 16.09 1.64
CA SER A 54 -20.50 14.96 2.41
C SER A 54 -20.07 15.08 3.89
N PRO A 55 -20.92 14.62 4.83
CA PRO A 55 -20.61 14.64 6.25
C PRO A 55 -19.49 13.65 6.64
N TYR A 56 -19.07 12.75 5.72
CA TYR A 56 -18.07 11.71 5.97
C TYR A 56 -16.70 11.97 5.31
N VAL A 57 -16.47 13.18 4.77
CA VAL A 57 -15.27 13.50 3.97
C VAL A 57 -14.14 14.08 4.84
N TRP A 58 -13.78 13.45 5.95
CA TRP A 58 -12.58 13.90 6.68
C TRP A 58 -11.33 13.72 5.79
N PRO A 59 -10.38 14.68 5.74
CA PRO A 59 -10.28 15.90 6.56
C PRO A 59 -10.95 17.14 5.94
N THR A 60 -11.50 17.04 4.74
CA THR A 60 -12.20 18.14 4.07
C THR A 60 -13.51 18.49 4.80
N SER A 61 -13.85 19.77 4.88
CA SER A 61 -15.13 20.19 5.46
C SER A 61 -16.32 19.61 4.68
N SER A 62 -17.48 19.46 5.32
CA SER A 62 -18.71 19.02 4.67
C SER A 62 -19.19 19.94 3.54
N ARG A 63 -18.63 21.14 3.43
CA ARG A 63 -18.91 22.13 2.37
C ARG A 63 -17.97 22.03 1.17
N GLY A 64 -17.00 21.10 1.19
CA GLY A 64 -15.87 21.08 0.26
C GLY A 64 -14.77 22.07 0.67
N VAL A 65 -13.67 22.07 -0.06
CA VAL A 65 -12.55 23.03 0.06
C VAL A 65 -12.05 23.38 -1.34
N SER A 66 -11.73 24.65 -1.55
CA SER A 66 -11.09 25.13 -2.77
C SER A 66 -10.04 26.19 -2.43
N PHE A 67 -9.29 26.61 -3.44
CA PHE A 67 -8.26 27.65 -3.33
C PHE A 67 -8.35 28.60 -4.52
N ASP A 68 -7.63 29.72 -4.46
CA ASP A 68 -7.47 30.66 -5.56
C ASP A 68 -6.31 30.21 -6.48
N PRO A 69 -6.56 29.84 -7.76
CA PRO A 69 -5.53 29.42 -8.70
C PRO A 69 -4.37 30.41 -8.86
N ALA A 70 -4.61 31.71 -8.65
CA ALA A 70 -3.58 32.75 -8.77
C ALA A 70 -2.54 32.70 -7.62
N ARG A 71 -2.83 32.00 -6.53
CA ARG A 71 -1.93 31.86 -5.36
C ARG A 71 -0.98 30.68 -5.44
N VAL A 72 -1.02 29.91 -6.54
CA VAL A 72 -0.12 28.78 -6.73
C VAL A 72 1.27 29.27 -7.10
N ASN A 73 2.27 28.90 -6.31
CA ASN A 73 3.68 29.15 -6.58
C ASN A 73 4.33 27.96 -7.29
N ALA A 74 5.49 28.21 -7.91
CA ALA A 74 6.24 27.15 -8.57
C ALA A 74 6.63 26.04 -7.59
N GLY A 75 6.29 24.80 -7.95
CA GLY A 75 6.57 23.61 -7.14
C GLY A 75 5.59 23.39 -5.98
N ASP A 76 4.51 24.16 -5.87
CA ASP A 76 3.45 23.88 -4.90
C ASP A 76 2.84 22.49 -5.16
N CYS A 77 2.47 21.82 -4.09
CA CYS A 77 1.72 20.57 -4.12
C CYS A 77 0.22 20.87 -4.02
N ILE A 78 -0.56 20.34 -4.97
CA ILE A 78 -2.01 20.53 -5.00
C ILE A 78 -2.67 19.17 -4.80
N PHE A 79 -3.40 19.03 -3.70
CA PHE A 79 -4.26 17.88 -3.46
C PHE A 79 -5.56 18.04 -4.22
N VAL A 80 -5.93 17.04 -5.02
CA VAL A 80 -7.11 17.11 -5.89
C VAL A 80 -8.02 15.91 -5.68
N ARG A 81 -9.31 16.22 -5.52
CA ARG A 81 -10.43 15.29 -5.62
C ARG A 81 -11.32 15.78 -6.75
N ASN A 82 -11.81 14.85 -7.57
CA ASN A 82 -12.46 15.16 -8.86
C ASN A 82 -11.51 15.80 -9.88
N VAL A 83 -10.66 14.96 -10.44
CA VAL A 83 -9.63 15.30 -11.43
C VAL A 83 -10.22 15.93 -12.70
N ASP A 84 -11.36 15.42 -13.17
CA ASP A 84 -12.02 15.95 -14.37
C ASP A 84 -12.41 17.43 -14.15
N LEU A 85 -13.02 17.76 -13.00
CA LEU A 85 -13.41 19.14 -12.68
C LEU A 85 -12.20 20.05 -12.46
N PHE A 86 -11.16 19.55 -11.77
CA PHE A 86 -9.94 20.32 -11.54
C PHE A 86 -9.24 20.70 -12.85
N PHE A 87 -9.06 19.75 -13.77
CA PHE A 87 -8.40 20.05 -15.03
C PHE A 87 -9.25 20.93 -15.96
N LYS A 88 -10.58 20.84 -15.87
CA LYS A 88 -11.48 21.71 -16.63
C LYS A 88 -11.48 23.15 -16.12
N ASP A 89 -11.63 23.34 -14.80
CA ASP A 89 -11.98 24.65 -14.24
C ASP A 89 -10.82 25.34 -13.51
N TYR A 90 -9.82 24.59 -13.01
CA TYR A 90 -8.73 25.13 -12.20
C TYR A 90 -7.40 25.18 -12.95
N HIS A 91 -6.99 24.06 -13.55
CA HIS A 91 -5.71 23.96 -14.27
C HIS A 91 -5.49 25.09 -15.32
N PRO A 92 -6.48 25.55 -16.10
CA PRO A 92 -6.28 26.64 -17.06
C PRO A 92 -5.97 28.00 -16.41
N ARG A 93 -6.43 28.20 -15.16
CA ARG A 93 -6.22 29.45 -14.39
C ARG A 93 -4.95 29.44 -13.54
N ILE A 94 -4.29 28.29 -13.41
CA ILE A 94 -3.00 28.18 -12.74
C ILE A 94 -1.90 28.51 -13.75
N VAL A 95 -1.07 29.50 -13.43
CA VAL A 95 0.06 29.93 -14.26
C VAL A 95 1.35 29.19 -13.87
N SER A 96 1.59 29.02 -12.57
CA SER A 96 2.80 28.41 -12.04
C SER A 96 2.81 26.88 -12.19
N PRO A 97 3.98 26.26 -12.41
CA PRO A 97 4.10 24.80 -12.44
C PRO A 97 3.94 24.20 -11.03
N TYR A 98 3.25 23.06 -10.91
CA TYR A 98 2.88 22.43 -9.64
C TYR A 98 2.99 20.91 -9.68
N ILE A 99 2.97 20.29 -8.50
CA ILE A 99 2.89 18.83 -8.32
C ILE A 99 1.45 18.47 -7.98
N LEU A 100 0.87 17.52 -8.70
CA LEU A 100 -0.50 17.05 -8.49
C LEU A 100 -0.52 15.82 -7.59
N ILE A 101 -1.42 15.80 -6.60
CA ILE A 101 -1.61 14.67 -5.68
C ILE A 101 -3.08 14.25 -5.68
N THR A 102 -3.36 13.01 -6.06
CA THR A 102 -4.72 12.41 -5.99
C THR A 102 -4.71 11.20 -5.08
N HIS A 103 -5.14 11.39 -3.84
CA HIS A 103 -5.12 10.33 -2.83
C HIS A 103 -6.38 10.34 -1.98
N GLY A 104 -7.30 9.43 -2.27
CA GLY A 104 -8.10 8.91 -1.17
C GLY A 104 -8.98 7.72 -1.46
N GLU A 105 -9.75 7.69 -2.55
CA GLU A 105 -10.65 6.54 -2.81
C GLU A 105 -10.76 6.16 -4.29
N ASN A 106 -11.55 5.13 -4.59
CA ASN A 106 -11.78 4.64 -5.95
C ASN A 106 -12.31 5.73 -6.92
N LEU A 107 -13.00 6.75 -6.41
CA LEU A 107 -13.46 7.87 -7.24
C LEU A 107 -12.32 8.76 -7.77
N ASP A 108 -11.12 8.66 -7.20
CA ASP A 108 -9.93 9.37 -7.69
C ASP A 108 -9.08 8.49 -8.61
N ALA A 109 -9.65 7.39 -9.11
CA ALA A 109 -9.03 6.57 -10.12
C ALA A 109 -8.63 7.42 -11.33
N VAL A 110 -7.35 7.33 -11.67
CA VAL A 110 -6.82 7.96 -12.86
C VAL A 110 -7.31 7.15 -14.07
N LYS A 111 -7.64 7.84 -15.16
CA LYS A 111 -8.01 7.24 -16.44
C LYS A 111 -6.94 7.59 -17.46
N ASP A 112 -6.79 6.79 -18.51
CA ASP A 112 -5.74 6.98 -19.50
C ASP A 112 -5.74 8.41 -20.09
N ARG A 113 -6.93 8.95 -20.42
CA ARG A 113 -7.11 10.33 -20.89
C ARG A 113 -6.59 11.41 -19.93
N HIS A 114 -6.54 11.14 -18.62
CA HIS A 114 -6.08 12.15 -17.68
C HIS A 114 -4.56 12.30 -17.76
N LEU A 115 -3.83 11.26 -18.18
CA LEU A 115 -2.38 11.34 -18.27
C LEU A 115 -1.92 12.28 -19.38
N ASP A 116 -2.78 12.67 -20.31
CA ASP A 116 -2.45 13.65 -21.35
C ASP A 116 -2.14 15.04 -20.75
N TYR A 117 -2.70 15.37 -19.57
CA TYR A 117 -2.32 16.58 -18.83
C TYR A 117 -0.88 16.56 -18.31
N LEU A 118 -0.22 15.40 -18.30
CA LEU A 118 1.21 15.29 -18.01
C LEU A 118 2.09 15.57 -19.23
N GLU A 119 1.54 16.03 -20.36
CA GLU A 119 2.32 16.65 -21.43
C GLU A 119 2.49 18.16 -21.21
N ASP A 120 1.57 18.80 -20.49
CA ASP A 120 1.71 20.19 -20.06
C ASP A 120 2.87 20.31 -19.04
N GLN A 121 3.80 21.23 -19.28
CA GLN A 121 4.94 21.47 -18.41
C GLN A 121 4.53 22.04 -17.03
N LYS A 122 3.33 22.62 -16.91
CA LYS A 122 2.77 23.05 -15.62
C LYS A 122 2.59 21.89 -14.65
N VAL A 123 2.33 20.68 -15.10
CA VAL A 123 2.16 19.52 -14.20
C VAL A 123 3.51 18.81 -14.02
N ILE A 124 4.31 19.28 -13.05
CA ILE A 124 5.69 18.81 -12.79
C ILE A 124 5.74 17.30 -12.62
N ALA A 125 4.83 16.77 -11.79
CA ALA A 125 4.65 15.36 -11.53
C ALA A 125 3.24 15.12 -10.98
N TRP A 126 2.74 13.90 -11.11
CA TRP A 126 1.48 13.49 -10.52
C TRP A 126 1.65 12.22 -9.70
N PHE A 127 1.33 12.32 -8.41
CA PHE A 127 1.27 11.22 -7.47
C PHE A 127 -0.19 10.78 -7.25
N GLY A 128 -0.55 9.53 -7.56
CA GLY A 128 -1.94 9.06 -7.52
C GLY A 128 -2.12 7.66 -6.96
N ILE A 129 -3.20 7.43 -6.19
CA ILE A 129 -3.46 6.15 -5.49
C ILE A 129 -3.90 4.99 -6.40
N HIS A 130 -4.47 5.29 -7.55
CA HIS A 130 -5.06 4.31 -8.47
C HIS A 130 -4.58 4.58 -9.90
N PRO A 131 -3.44 3.99 -10.31
CA PRO A 131 -2.94 4.12 -11.67
C PRO A 131 -3.89 3.52 -12.70
N CYS A 132 -3.86 4.09 -13.90
CA CYS A 132 -4.53 3.55 -15.09
C CYS A 132 -3.60 2.61 -15.87
N ALA A 133 -4.06 2.11 -17.03
CA ALA A 133 -3.29 1.20 -17.86
C ALA A 133 -2.15 1.94 -18.61
N LYS A 134 -2.43 3.16 -19.08
CA LYS A 134 -1.43 4.03 -19.68
C LYS A 134 -0.33 4.36 -18.65
N LYS A 135 0.92 4.28 -19.09
CA LYS A 135 2.09 4.62 -18.27
C LYS A 135 2.59 6.00 -18.66
N HIS A 136 3.08 6.75 -17.68
CA HIS A 136 3.71 8.05 -17.92
C HIS A 136 4.89 8.24 -16.95
N PRO A 137 6.06 8.72 -17.41
CA PRO A 137 7.27 8.82 -16.56
C PRO A 137 7.13 9.83 -15.40
N ARG A 138 6.22 10.80 -15.54
CA ARG A 138 5.88 11.79 -14.50
C ARG A 138 4.72 11.36 -13.60
N PHE A 139 4.18 10.15 -13.77
CA PHE A 139 3.15 9.59 -12.89
C PHE A 139 3.75 8.61 -11.88
N TYR A 140 3.37 8.74 -10.62
CA TYR A 140 3.84 7.90 -9.52
C TYR A 140 2.67 7.35 -8.72
N ALA A 141 2.56 6.02 -8.63
CA ALA A 141 1.58 5.40 -7.77
C ALA A 141 1.86 5.72 -6.29
N LEU A 142 0.82 6.07 -5.53
CA LEU A 142 0.87 6.26 -4.09
C LEU A 142 0.22 5.08 -3.35
N PRO A 143 0.71 4.78 -2.14
CA PRO A 143 0.14 3.74 -1.28
C PRO A 143 -1.13 4.20 -0.58
N LEU A 144 -2.16 3.36 -0.50
CA LEU A 144 -3.37 3.65 0.28
C LEU A 144 -3.09 3.80 1.78
N GLY A 145 -2.17 2.99 2.32
CA GLY A 145 -1.88 2.93 3.75
C GLY A 145 -2.85 2.03 4.52
N ILE A 146 -2.92 2.17 5.84
CA ILE A 146 -3.81 1.38 6.70
C ILE A 146 -5.19 2.00 6.84
N LEU A 147 -6.15 1.21 7.35
CA LEU A 147 -7.49 1.70 7.65
C LEU A 147 -7.40 2.93 8.53
N GLN A 148 -8.03 3.99 8.06
CA GLN A 148 -8.14 5.22 8.82
C GLN A 148 -9.15 5.05 9.95
N ASP A 149 -8.66 5.20 11.18
CA ASP A 149 -9.48 5.33 12.37
C ASP A 149 -8.98 6.55 13.18
N PRO A 150 -9.85 7.51 13.55
CA PRO A 150 -9.43 8.71 14.26
C PRO A 150 -8.73 8.44 15.60
N ASN A 151 -9.13 7.38 16.31
CA ASN A 151 -8.53 7.02 17.59
C ASN A 151 -7.13 6.42 17.39
N ASN A 152 -6.98 5.54 16.41
CA ASN A 152 -5.69 4.99 16.00
C ASN A 152 -4.74 6.10 15.53
N TYR A 153 -5.24 7.08 14.78
CA TYR A 153 -4.42 8.21 14.32
C TYR A 153 -3.99 9.12 15.48
N LYS A 154 -4.92 9.47 16.40
CA LYS A 154 -4.59 10.24 17.61
C LYS A 154 -3.56 9.52 18.48
N ASN A 155 -3.62 8.19 18.53
CA ASN A 155 -2.74 7.34 19.32
C ASN A 155 -1.67 6.63 18.47
N ARG A 156 -1.21 7.26 17.37
CA ARG A 156 -0.31 6.62 16.38
C ARG A 156 0.99 6.07 16.96
N GLU A 157 1.54 6.71 17.99
CA GLU A 157 2.75 6.22 18.68
C GLU A 157 2.48 4.89 19.39
N LYS A 158 1.35 4.81 20.10
CA LYS A 158 0.92 3.58 20.76
C LYS A 158 0.62 2.48 19.75
N LEU A 159 -0.05 2.82 18.65
CA LEU A 159 -0.30 1.87 17.56
C LEU A 159 1.01 1.40 16.91
N ASN A 160 1.98 2.28 16.69
CA ASN A 160 3.29 1.90 16.14
C ASN A 160 4.02 0.92 17.06
N LYS A 161 4.06 1.17 18.37
CA LYS A 161 4.65 0.24 19.34
C LYS A 161 3.94 -1.12 19.30
N PHE A 162 2.62 -1.13 19.18
CA PHE A 162 1.84 -2.36 19.03
C PHE A 162 2.19 -3.13 17.74
N LEU A 163 2.22 -2.44 16.59
CA LEU A 163 2.60 -3.03 15.30
C LEU A 163 4.02 -3.58 15.33
N GLU A 164 4.97 -2.82 15.88
CA GLU A 164 6.35 -3.25 16.06
C GLU A 164 6.45 -4.49 16.95
N ASN A 165 5.74 -4.51 18.08
CA ASN A 165 5.71 -5.65 18.98
C ASN A 165 5.17 -6.91 18.29
N LEU A 166 4.05 -6.81 17.56
CA LEU A 166 3.52 -7.93 16.76
C LEU A 166 4.54 -8.43 15.74
N ARG A 167 5.20 -7.50 15.06
CA ARG A 167 6.13 -7.82 13.98
C ARG A 167 7.42 -8.48 14.46
N VAL A 168 7.89 -8.14 15.66
CA VAL A 168 9.13 -8.68 16.25
C VAL A 168 8.88 -9.96 17.04
N HIS A 169 7.75 -10.06 17.74
CA HIS A 169 7.52 -11.11 18.74
C HIS A 169 6.46 -12.15 18.36
N SER A 170 5.68 -11.95 17.29
CA SER A 170 4.71 -12.98 16.88
C SER A 170 5.38 -14.15 16.18
N HIS A 171 5.08 -15.36 16.67
CA HIS A 171 5.42 -16.61 16.00
C HIS A 171 4.52 -16.84 14.78
N LYS A 172 5.08 -17.38 13.70
CA LYS A 172 4.37 -17.66 12.45
C LYS A 172 3.76 -19.07 12.48
N ASP A 173 2.62 -19.19 13.13
CA ASP A 173 1.95 -20.47 13.39
C ASP A 173 1.14 -20.99 12.18
N HIS A 174 0.84 -20.11 11.22
CA HIS A 174 -0.01 -20.45 10.08
C HIS A 174 0.59 -19.99 8.75
N LEU A 175 0.41 -20.80 7.70
CA LEU A 175 0.94 -20.48 6.36
C LEU A 175 0.16 -19.35 5.69
N LEU A 176 -1.17 -19.42 5.69
CA LEU A 176 -2.03 -18.48 4.97
C LEU A 176 -3.17 -17.95 5.84
N TYR A 177 -3.40 -16.64 5.82
CA TYR A 177 -4.54 -15.99 6.45
C TYR A 177 -5.59 -15.53 5.44
N MET A 178 -6.84 -15.90 5.69
CA MET A 178 -8.00 -15.44 4.94
C MET A 178 -8.98 -14.71 5.84
N ASN A 179 -8.95 -13.38 5.81
CA ASN A 179 -9.95 -12.53 6.45
C ASN A 179 -10.35 -11.34 5.57
N PHE A 180 -11.43 -11.51 4.82
CA PHE A 180 -12.05 -10.45 4.04
C PHE A 180 -13.54 -10.72 3.83
N ALA A 181 -14.35 -9.67 3.74
CA ALA A 181 -15.73 -9.78 3.27
C ALA A 181 -15.75 -10.01 1.75
N ASP A 182 -16.67 -10.83 1.27
CA ASP A 182 -16.83 -11.02 -0.18
C ASP A 182 -17.55 -9.82 -0.82
N ASP A 183 -18.41 -9.12 -0.08
CA ASP A 183 -19.13 -7.90 -0.48
C ASP A 183 -19.81 -8.06 -1.85
N GLN A 184 -20.38 -9.25 -2.10
CA GLN A 184 -20.96 -9.64 -3.39
C GLN A 184 -20.01 -9.59 -4.60
N LYS A 185 -18.69 -9.41 -4.40
CA LYS A 185 -17.70 -9.40 -5.48
C LYS A 185 -17.42 -10.82 -5.96
N PRO A 186 -17.66 -11.16 -7.25
CA PRO A 186 -17.49 -12.51 -7.78
C PRO A 186 -16.09 -13.10 -7.53
N GLU A 187 -15.05 -12.28 -7.69
CA GLU A 187 -13.66 -12.70 -7.48
C GLU A 187 -13.42 -13.14 -6.02
N ARG A 188 -13.92 -12.37 -5.04
CA ARG A 188 -13.75 -12.69 -3.62
C ARG A 188 -14.54 -13.93 -3.22
N LYS A 189 -15.73 -14.16 -3.79
CA LYS A 189 -16.50 -15.39 -3.60
C LYS A 189 -15.74 -16.62 -4.10
N LYS A 190 -15.21 -16.55 -5.32
CA LYS A 190 -14.40 -17.63 -5.91
C LYS A 190 -13.15 -17.91 -5.08
N LEU A 191 -12.41 -16.87 -4.68
CA LEU A 191 -11.22 -17.02 -3.83
C LEU A 191 -11.55 -17.65 -2.46
N LYS A 192 -12.66 -17.26 -1.82
CA LYS A 192 -13.11 -17.91 -0.59
C LYS A 192 -13.39 -19.38 -0.81
N ALA A 193 -14.19 -19.72 -1.82
CA ALA A 193 -14.54 -21.11 -2.11
C ALA A 193 -13.31 -21.98 -2.39
N LEU A 194 -12.32 -21.44 -3.09
CA LEU A 194 -11.05 -22.12 -3.40
C LEU A 194 -10.27 -22.54 -2.12
N LEU A 195 -10.29 -21.71 -1.09
CA LEU A 195 -9.41 -21.84 0.08
C LEU A 195 -10.14 -22.25 1.37
N LEU A 196 -11.48 -22.26 1.39
CA LEU A 196 -12.30 -22.46 2.58
C LEU A 196 -11.99 -23.72 3.38
N HIS A 197 -11.60 -24.79 2.67
CA HIS A 197 -11.38 -26.12 3.22
C HIS A 197 -9.91 -26.56 3.16
N LYS A 198 -8.99 -25.63 2.87
CA LYS A 198 -7.56 -25.92 2.83
C LYS A 198 -7.00 -25.83 4.25
N ASN A 199 -6.40 -26.92 4.73
CA ASN A 199 -5.81 -27.03 6.07
C ASN A 199 -4.70 -26.00 6.34
N TYR A 200 -3.97 -25.57 5.30
CA TYR A 200 -2.95 -24.53 5.39
C TYR A 200 -3.50 -23.10 5.43
N CYS A 201 -4.83 -22.91 5.34
CA CYS A 201 -5.49 -21.61 5.33
C CYS A 201 -6.26 -21.36 6.64
N LYS A 202 -5.72 -20.50 7.51
CA LYS A 202 -6.43 -19.99 8.69
C LYS A 202 -7.53 -19.02 8.26
N ARG A 203 -8.76 -19.30 8.66
CA ARG A 203 -9.91 -18.40 8.45
C ARG A 203 -10.02 -17.43 9.61
N GLY A 204 -10.10 -16.13 9.29
CA GLY A 204 -10.46 -15.10 10.27
C GLY A 204 -11.97 -14.86 10.34
N ALA A 205 -12.40 -14.22 11.43
CA ALA A 205 -13.75 -13.74 11.62
C ALA A 205 -13.78 -12.20 11.71
N ARG A 206 -14.99 -11.62 11.74
CA ARG A 206 -15.17 -10.19 12.03
C ARG A 206 -14.82 -9.95 13.49
N GLN A 207 -13.90 -9.03 13.74
CA GLN A 207 -13.34 -8.76 15.06
C GLN A 207 -12.86 -7.30 15.16
N SER A 208 -12.37 -6.90 16.34
CA SER A 208 -11.77 -5.58 16.51
C SER A 208 -10.49 -5.44 15.68
N PHE A 209 -10.14 -4.21 15.31
CA PHE A 209 -8.96 -3.94 14.49
C PHE A 209 -7.66 -4.51 15.08
N LEU A 210 -7.45 -4.34 16.40
CA LEU A 210 -6.24 -4.83 17.05
C LEU A 210 -6.19 -6.37 17.10
N GLN A 211 -7.30 -7.05 17.39
CA GLN A 211 -7.35 -8.52 17.35
C GLN A 211 -7.11 -9.06 15.94
N TYR A 212 -7.68 -8.41 14.94
CA TYR A 212 -7.44 -8.75 13.52
C TYR A 212 -5.96 -8.62 13.14
N LEU A 213 -5.29 -7.54 13.57
CA LEU A 213 -3.85 -7.38 13.36
C LEU A 213 -3.02 -8.43 14.10
N THR A 214 -3.41 -8.78 15.33
CA THR A 214 -2.77 -9.86 16.09
C THR A 214 -2.92 -11.18 15.36
N GLU A 215 -4.13 -11.61 14.98
CA GLU A 215 -4.29 -12.88 14.24
C GLU A 215 -3.48 -12.92 12.94
N MET A 216 -3.45 -11.80 12.22
CA MET A 216 -2.67 -11.66 10.99
C MET A 216 -1.17 -11.79 11.24
N SER A 217 -0.65 -11.26 12.35
CA SER A 217 0.78 -11.32 12.67
C SER A 217 1.26 -12.75 12.94
N HIS A 218 0.38 -13.67 13.29
CA HIS A 218 0.68 -15.09 13.44
C HIS A 218 0.70 -15.87 12.10
N CYS A 219 0.52 -15.19 10.96
CA CYS A 219 0.46 -15.83 9.65
C CYS A 219 1.61 -15.38 8.75
N ILE A 220 2.19 -16.30 7.98
CA ILE A 220 3.26 -16.02 7.01
C ILE A 220 2.72 -15.16 5.86
N PHE A 221 1.65 -15.62 5.23
CA PHE A 221 0.98 -14.93 4.14
C PHE A 221 -0.41 -14.45 4.52
N THR A 222 -0.86 -13.34 3.91
CA THR A 222 -2.22 -12.81 4.07
C THR A 222 -2.85 -12.55 2.71
N LEU A 223 -4.05 -13.09 2.46
CA LEU A 223 -4.81 -12.78 1.24
C LEU A 223 -5.27 -11.32 1.24
N ALA A 224 -4.88 -10.57 0.22
CA ALA A 224 -5.26 -9.17 0.04
C ALA A 224 -5.91 -8.95 -1.34
N PRO A 225 -7.07 -9.58 -1.63
CA PRO A 225 -7.78 -9.33 -2.87
C PRO A 225 -8.22 -7.86 -2.96
N LYS A 226 -8.37 -7.38 -4.20
CA LYS A 226 -8.70 -5.98 -4.53
C LYS A 226 -9.86 -5.42 -3.67
N GLY A 227 -9.69 -4.17 -3.24
CA GLY A 227 -10.64 -3.40 -2.45
C GLY A 227 -11.81 -2.86 -3.27
N LEU A 228 -12.08 -1.57 -3.10
CA LEU A 228 -12.88 -0.79 -4.05
C LEU A 228 -12.09 -0.49 -5.33
N GLY A 229 -10.77 -0.31 -5.19
CA GLY A 229 -9.81 -0.26 -6.30
C GLY A 229 -8.79 -1.41 -6.21
N PRO A 230 -7.69 -1.34 -6.99
CA PRO A 230 -6.66 -2.38 -6.99
C PRO A 230 -5.83 -2.42 -5.69
N ASP A 231 -5.80 -1.33 -4.91
CA ASP A 231 -5.18 -1.30 -3.57
C ASP A 231 -6.19 -1.72 -2.47
N SER A 232 -5.69 -2.12 -1.30
CA SER A 232 -6.50 -2.37 -0.10
C SER A 232 -5.70 -2.17 1.19
N TYR A 233 -6.37 -1.76 2.27
CA TYR A 233 -5.74 -1.58 3.58
C TYR A 233 -4.99 -2.84 4.04
N ARG A 234 -5.52 -4.03 3.73
CA ARG A 234 -4.92 -5.33 4.05
C ARG A 234 -3.47 -5.48 3.59
N ILE A 235 -3.13 -4.88 2.44
CA ILE A 235 -1.76 -4.95 1.90
C ILE A 235 -0.79 -4.26 2.86
N TRP A 236 -1.14 -3.06 3.31
CA TRP A 236 -0.29 -2.25 4.17
C TRP A 236 -0.30 -2.74 5.62
N GLU A 237 -1.45 -3.19 6.11
CA GLU A 237 -1.61 -3.78 7.44
C GLU A 237 -0.77 -5.04 7.60
N SER A 238 -0.81 -5.96 6.62
CA SER A 238 0.00 -7.18 6.63
C SER A 238 1.49 -6.86 6.65
N LEU A 239 1.95 -5.97 5.78
CA LEU A 239 3.35 -5.52 5.77
C LEU A 239 3.78 -4.91 7.12
N LEU A 240 2.89 -4.17 7.80
CA LEU A 240 3.20 -3.54 9.09
C LEU A 240 3.24 -4.51 10.28
N VAL A 241 2.56 -5.66 10.20
CA VAL A 241 2.63 -6.72 11.22
C VAL A 241 3.54 -7.89 10.83
N GLY A 242 4.26 -7.73 9.72
CA GLY A 242 5.21 -8.73 9.23
C GLY A 242 4.56 -9.96 8.59
N SER A 243 3.36 -9.84 8.03
CA SER A 243 2.76 -10.85 7.15
C SER A 243 2.92 -10.43 5.69
N ILE A 244 3.15 -11.39 4.79
CA ILE A 244 3.38 -11.12 3.35
C ILE A 244 2.02 -11.08 2.63
N PRO A 245 1.57 -9.94 2.10
CA PRO A 245 0.33 -9.90 1.33
C PRO A 245 0.47 -10.68 0.02
N ILE A 246 -0.56 -11.47 -0.28
CA ILE A 246 -0.77 -12.06 -1.60
C ILE A 246 -1.81 -11.23 -2.34
N ILE A 247 -1.41 -10.69 -3.49
CA ILE A 247 -2.26 -9.87 -4.35
C ILE A 247 -2.32 -10.46 -5.76
N LYS A 248 -3.38 -10.10 -6.49
CA LYS A 248 -3.47 -10.39 -7.93
C LYS A 248 -2.83 -9.28 -8.75
N THR A 249 -2.10 -9.65 -9.80
CA THR A 249 -1.43 -8.70 -10.71
C THR A 249 -2.35 -7.58 -11.20
N SER A 250 -1.80 -6.37 -11.28
CA SER A 250 -2.50 -5.17 -11.71
C SER A 250 -1.53 -4.04 -12.11
N GLN A 251 -2.10 -2.90 -12.50
CA GLN A 251 -1.38 -1.66 -12.76
C GLN A 251 -0.61 -1.13 -11.53
N LEU A 252 -0.93 -1.63 -10.32
CA LEU A 252 -0.23 -1.28 -9.09
C LEU A 252 1.04 -2.08 -8.83
N ASP A 253 1.35 -3.14 -9.58
CA ASP A 253 2.52 -4.00 -9.32
C ASP A 253 3.84 -3.20 -9.17
N PRO A 254 4.11 -2.13 -9.94
CA PRO A 254 5.30 -1.29 -9.73
C PRO A 254 5.40 -0.64 -8.35
N LEU A 255 4.27 -0.38 -7.67
CA LEU A 255 4.23 0.15 -6.30
C LEU A 255 4.82 -0.84 -5.30
N PHE A 256 4.80 -2.14 -5.59
CA PHE A 256 5.18 -3.20 -4.67
C PHE A 256 6.55 -3.84 -4.95
N LYS A 257 7.23 -3.47 -6.05
CA LYS A 257 8.49 -4.10 -6.53
C LYS A 257 9.61 -4.22 -5.47
N GLU A 258 9.66 -3.31 -4.49
CA GLU A 258 10.69 -3.31 -3.42
C GLU A 258 10.10 -3.63 -2.04
N LEU A 259 8.91 -4.23 -2.00
CA LEU A 259 8.23 -4.65 -0.79
C LEU A 259 8.03 -6.18 -0.82
N PRO A 260 7.96 -6.83 0.35
CA PRO A 260 7.68 -8.26 0.42
C PRO A 260 6.19 -8.50 0.13
N VAL A 261 5.85 -8.52 -1.15
CA VAL A 261 4.49 -8.76 -1.66
C VAL A 261 4.55 -9.91 -2.66
N LEU A 262 3.68 -10.90 -2.48
CA LEU A 262 3.53 -12.00 -3.41
C LEU A 262 2.45 -11.64 -4.44
N VAL A 263 2.86 -11.38 -5.68
CA VAL A 263 1.95 -11.13 -6.80
C VAL A 263 1.68 -12.45 -7.53
N VAL A 264 0.41 -12.81 -7.66
CA VAL A 264 -0.05 -13.97 -8.44
C VAL A 264 -0.84 -13.52 -9.67
N SER A 265 -0.80 -14.31 -10.75
CA SER A 265 -1.63 -14.08 -11.93
C SER A 265 -3.02 -14.67 -11.74
N HIS A 266 -3.08 -15.83 -11.09
CA HIS A 266 -4.28 -16.62 -10.81
C HIS A 266 -4.30 -17.02 -9.34
N TRP A 267 -5.49 -17.05 -8.75
CA TRP A 267 -5.65 -17.40 -7.34
C TRP A 267 -5.40 -18.89 -7.09
N GLU A 268 -5.61 -19.69 -8.13
CA GLU A 268 -5.40 -21.13 -8.20
C GLU A 268 -3.92 -21.53 -8.04
N GLU A 269 -2.97 -20.59 -8.20
CA GLU A 269 -1.55 -20.79 -7.92
C GLU A 269 -1.27 -20.99 -6.41
N ILE A 270 -2.20 -20.57 -5.54
CA ILE A 270 -2.03 -20.61 -4.09
C ILE A 270 -2.25 -22.03 -3.57
N THR A 271 -1.24 -22.88 -3.73
CA THR A 271 -1.10 -24.18 -3.06
C THR A 271 -0.13 -24.08 -1.88
N GLN A 272 -0.13 -25.08 -0.99
CA GLN A 272 0.80 -25.11 0.14
C GLN A 272 2.26 -25.09 -0.34
N GLU A 273 2.59 -25.96 -1.30
CA GLU A 273 3.95 -26.11 -1.84
C GLU A 273 4.42 -24.84 -2.54
N PHE A 274 3.52 -24.17 -3.26
CA PHE A 274 3.82 -22.88 -3.88
C PHE A 274 4.17 -21.82 -2.83
N LEU A 275 3.38 -21.72 -1.76
CA LEU A 275 3.60 -20.75 -0.69
C LEU A 275 4.89 -21.02 0.09
N GLU A 276 5.17 -22.27 0.43
CA GLU A 276 6.41 -22.67 1.12
C GLU A 276 7.65 -22.32 0.27
N LYS A 277 7.61 -22.59 -1.05
CA LYS A 277 8.67 -22.16 -1.98
C LYS A 277 8.80 -20.63 -2.01
N LYS A 278 7.69 -19.91 -2.08
CA LYS A 278 7.69 -18.44 -2.13
C LYS A 278 8.15 -17.81 -0.83
N GLN A 279 7.92 -18.46 0.31
CA GLN A 279 8.42 -18.01 1.60
C GLN A 279 9.95 -17.97 1.60
N VAL A 280 10.60 -19.05 1.16
CA VAL A 280 12.07 -19.11 1.06
C VAL A 280 12.60 -18.07 0.06
N GLU A 281 11.95 -17.92 -1.09
CA GLU A 281 12.34 -16.93 -2.10
C GLU A 281 12.26 -15.49 -1.55
N ILE A 282 11.18 -15.15 -0.85
CA ILE A 282 10.95 -13.82 -0.28
C ILE A 282 11.91 -13.56 0.89
N ALA A 283 12.12 -14.55 1.74
CA ALA A 283 13.06 -14.50 2.86
C ALA A 283 14.49 -14.14 2.44
N SER A 284 14.93 -14.60 1.27
CA SER A 284 16.28 -14.35 0.75
C SER A 284 16.52 -12.94 0.21
N LYS A 285 15.48 -12.09 0.12
CA LYS A 285 15.55 -10.77 -0.54
C LYS A 285 15.62 -9.64 0.46
N LYS A 286 16.22 -8.53 0.02
CA LYS A 286 16.22 -7.25 0.76
C LYS A 286 15.09 -6.36 0.27
N TYR A 287 14.43 -5.70 1.22
CA TYR A 287 13.26 -4.85 0.95
C TYR A 287 13.43 -3.43 1.46
N ASN A 288 12.77 -2.48 0.79
CA ASN A 288 12.77 -1.07 1.17
C ASN A 288 11.52 -0.74 1.99
N LEU A 289 11.53 -1.17 3.26
CA LEU A 289 10.40 -0.99 4.19
C LEU A 289 10.13 0.49 4.53
N LYS A 290 11.06 1.41 4.23
CA LYS A 290 10.82 2.86 4.37
C LYS A 290 9.60 3.31 3.55
N ARG A 291 9.24 2.60 2.49
CA ARG A 291 8.08 2.88 1.63
C ARG A 291 6.73 2.70 2.33
N LEU A 292 6.69 2.04 3.50
CA LEU A 292 5.49 1.93 4.34
C LEU A 292 5.13 3.24 5.06
N TYR A 293 6.05 4.21 5.07
CA TYR A 293 5.96 5.42 5.88
C TYR A 293 5.89 6.69 5.02
N MET A 294 5.13 7.68 5.50
CA MET A 294 4.94 8.99 4.85
C MET A 294 6.28 9.71 4.63
N SER A 295 7.24 9.55 5.54
CA SER A 295 8.58 10.14 5.43
C SER A 295 9.29 9.82 4.11
N TYR A 296 9.19 8.59 3.60
CA TYR A 296 9.74 8.22 2.29
C TYR A 296 9.09 8.99 1.15
N TRP A 297 7.76 9.07 1.16
CA TRP A 297 7.01 9.71 0.07
C TRP A 297 7.15 11.23 0.11
N ARG A 298 7.16 11.83 1.30
CA ARG A 298 7.49 13.25 1.50
C ARG A 298 8.87 13.57 0.93
N ALA A 299 9.88 12.75 1.23
CA ALA A 299 11.23 12.92 0.68
C ALA A 299 11.24 12.78 -0.86
N LYS A 300 10.48 11.83 -1.41
CA LYS A 300 10.36 11.63 -2.86
C LYS A 300 9.71 12.84 -3.56
N ILE A 301 8.60 13.35 -3.04
CA ILE A 301 7.92 14.54 -3.57
C ILE A 301 8.85 15.75 -3.50
N LYS A 302 9.47 16.01 -2.34
CA LYS A 302 10.44 17.11 -2.17
C LYS A 302 11.62 17.02 -3.14
N LYS A 303 12.16 15.81 -3.35
CA LYS A 303 13.26 15.60 -4.30
C LYS A 303 12.86 15.97 -5.73
N ILE A 304 11.64 15.67 -6.15
CA ILE A 304 11.12 16.08 -7.47
C ILE A 304 10.94 17.59 -7.53
N LYS A 305 10.33 18.19 -6.49
CA LYS A 305 10.17 19.65 -6.36
C LYS A 305 11.51 20.37 -6.51
N TYR A 306 12.51 20.04 -5.71
CA TYR A 306 13.81 20.73 -5.72
C TYR A 306 14.60 20.51 -7.02
N ARG A 307 14.51 19.32 -7.63
CA ARG A 307 15.11 19.09 -8.96
C ARG A 307 14.49 19.97 -10.02
N PHE A 308 13.17 20.18 -9.96
CA PHE A 308 12.49 21.08 -10.87
C PHE A 308 12.95 22.53 -10.63
N LEU A 309 12.86 23.03 -9.40
CA LEU A 309 13.24 24.41 -9.07
C LEU A 309 14.69 24.72 -9.45
N ALA A 310 15.63 23.83 -9.12
CA ALA A 310 17.04 23.98 -9.48
C ALA A 310 17.28 24.00 -10.99
N ARG A 311 16.49 23.24 -11.78
CA ARG A 311 16.61 23.22 -13.25
C ARG A 311 16.17 24.54 -13.88
N TYR A 312 15.26 25.26 -13.25
CA TYR A 312 14.65 26.48 -13.80
C TYR A 312 15.08 27.77 -13.06
N ASN A 313 16.04 27.68 -12.13
CA ASN A 313 16.52 28.80 -11.30
C ASN A 313 15.38 29.54 -10.56
N LEU A 314 14.46 28.77 -9.97
CA LEU A 314 13.30 29.25 -9.21
C LEU A 314 13.43 29.01 -7.70
#